data_AF-T0LHX3-F1
#
_entry.id   AF-T0LHX3-F1
#
_cell.length_a   1.000
_cell.length_b   1.000
_cell.length_c   1.000
_cell.angle_alpha   90.00
_cell.angle_beta   90.00
_cell.angle_gamma   90.00
#
_symmetry.space_group_name_H-M   'P 1'
#
loop_
_entity.id
_entity.type
_entity.pdbx_description
1 polymer ?
#
loop_
_entity_poly.entity_id
_entity_poly.type
_entity_poly.pdbx_seq_one_letter_code
_entity_poly.pdbx_strand_id
1 'polypeptide(L)'
;MTNYYSDYINYLKENREKIREALVIPPNSQRGAIYAREMEKNFLPLPEGLKPEAIISATDGSEFIRELYNGMKIILTRAMTISGQDEFLSSEISIKVVNRYSLQTYVTRSMEIREHQSLIKCLSEKKIGIALLDGSASGRINEKIERVEGDNLEKFPELYMETMENLLKKAREKETRLVFISKSSDSKVFKKEMLDGSDLDDSTRKKEYSNSVTDHTIIKSLAKFPGYSTPITIDRSYRGENLRIVTTHILPALSDTPMRIDVIFMDGEGNIDDITEQIVRMVIWAYSGLKVHNVWLSDVDRRIKFTREESEEVLMKAFEKETGVIMPETRGERRARIRI
;
A
#
# COMPACT_ATOMS: atom_id res chain seq x y z
N MET A 1 27.36 -32.13 10.57
CA MET A 1 26.25 -31.18 10.40
C MET A 1 26.83 -29.89 9.87
N THR A 2 26.63 -29.58 8.59
CA THR A 2 26.94 -28.27 8.02
C THR A 2 26.10 -27.24 8.77
N ASN A 3 26.77 -26.27 9.40
CA ASN A 3 26.08 -25.25 10.17
C ASN A 3 25.46 -24.27 9.17
N TYR A 4 24.17 -24.41 8.86
CA TYR A 4 23.43 -23.53 7.93
C TYR A 4 23.65 -22.04 8.20
N TYR A 5 23.85 -21.65 9.46
CA TYR A 5 24.20 -20.27 9.80
C TYR A 5 25.56 -19.86 9.26
N SER A 6 26.57 -20.74 9.32
CA SER A 6 27.90 -20.48 8.76
C SER A 6 27.85 -20.34 7.24
N ASP A 7 27.10 -21.22 6.57
CA ASP A 7 26.89 -21.14 5.11
C ASP A 7 26.18 -19.83 4.73
N TYR A 8 25.15 -19.42 5.48
CA TYR A 8 24.46 -18.15 5.29
C TYR A 8 25.39 -16.94 5.48
N ILE A 9 26.19 -16.93 6.55
CA ILE A 9 27.16 -15.84 6.81
C ILE A 9 28.24 -15.80 5.73
N ASN A 10 28.72 -16.93 5.24
CA ASN A 10 29.67 -16.98 4.13
C ASN A 10 29.05 -16.44 2.84
N TYR A 11 27.82 -16.84 2.52
CA TYR A 11 27.08 -16.28 1.38
C TYR A 11 26.94 -14.75 1.46
N LEU A 12 26.59 -14.21 2.64
CA LEU A 12 26.50 -12.76 2.85
C LEU A 12 27.85 -12.06 2.67
N LYS A 13 28.96 -12.67 3.08
CA LYS A 13 30.30 -12.12 2.90
C LYS A 13 30.70 -12.10 1.42
N GLU A 14 30.47 -13.20 0.71
CA GLU A 14 30.78 -13.34 -0.72
C GLU A 14 29.93 -12.40 -1.59
N ASN A 15 28.69 -12.12 -1.19
CA ASN A 15 27.75 -11.31 -1.97
C ASN A 15 27.53 -9.90 -1.39
N ARG A 16 28.37 -9.45 -0.45
CA ARG A 16 28.17 -8.21 0.32
C ARG A 16 27.91 -6.99 -0.56
N GLU A 17 28.75 -6.77 -1.57
CA GLU A 17 28.66 -5.57 -2.42
C GLU A 17 27.42 -5.63 -3.30
N LYS A 18 27.11 -6.79 -3.90
CA LYS A 18 25.87 -7.00 -4.67
C LYS A 18 24.62 -6.75 -3.82
N ILE A 19 24.61 -7.20 -2.56
CA ILE A 19 23.50 -6.96 -1.63
C ILE A 19 23.40 -5.47 -1.29
N ARG A 20 24.53 -4.80 -1.04
CA ARG A 20 24.57 -3.36 -0.78
C ARG A 20 24.06 -2.55 -1.96
N GLU A 21 24.52 -2.83 -3.17
CA GLU A 21 24.09 -2.16 -4.40
C GLU A 21 22.61 -2.39 -4.72
N ALA A 22 22.02 -3.50 -4.23
CA ALA A 22 20.59 -3.76 -4.36
C ALA A 22 19.74 -2.98 -3.34
N LEU A 23 20.32 -2.55 -2.22
CA LEU A 23 19.62 -1.84 -1.15
C LEU A 23 19.80 -0.32 -1.24
N VAL A 24 20.96 0.14 -1.68
CA VAL A 24 21.32 1.55 -1.78
C VAL A 24 22.09 1.82 -3.07
N ILE A 25 21.85 3.00 -3.64
CA ILE A 25 22.65 3.55 -4.75
C ILE A 25 23.83 4.29 -4.13
N PRO A 26 25.09 3.86 -4.33
CA PRO A 26 26.23 4.60 -3.83
C PRO A 26 26.25 6.01 -4.45
N PRO A 27 26.35 7.10 -3.65
CA PRO A 27 26.32 8.46 -4.18
C PRO A 27 27.41 8.73 -5.25
N ASN A 28 28.57 8.09 -5.08
CA ASN A 28 29.71 8.22 -6.00
C ASN A 28 29.67 7.24 -7.19
N SER A 29 28.61 6.46 -7.34
CA SER A 29 28.44 5.56 -8.49
C SER A 29 27.98 6.34 -9.73
N GLN A 30 28.18 5.75 -10.92
CA GLN A 30 27.64 6.29 -12.17
C GLN A 30 26.12 6.53 -12.07
N ARG A 31 25.39 5.60 -11.44
CA ARG A 31 23.94 5.73 -11.21
C ARG A 31 23.61 6.85 -10.23
N GLY A 32 24.39 6.99 -9.15
CA GLY A 32 24.25 8.09 -8.22
C GLY A 32 24.37 9.44 -8.92
N ALA A 33 25.36 9.60 -9.80
CA ALA A 33 25.57 10.80 -10.58
C ALA A 33 24.41 11.10 -11.55
N ILE A 34 23.81 10.07 -12.17
CA ILE A 34 22.65 10.23 -13.06
C ILE A 34 21.47 10.89 -12.32
N TYR A 35 21.13 10.39 -11.12
CA TYR A 35 19.95 10.86 -10.39
C TYR A 35 20.23 12.07 -9.49
N ALA A 36 21.47 12.33 -9.08
CA ALA A 36 21.79 13.38 -8.11
C ALA A 36 21.30 14.77 -8.53
N ARG A 37 21.50 15.15 -9.80
CA ARG A 37 21.09 16.46 -10.33
C ARG A 37 19.57 16.63 -10.28
N GLU A 38 18.83 15.64 -10.78
CA GLU A 38 17.37 15.71 -10.81
C GLU A 38 16.75 15.57 -9.42
N MET A 39 17.40 14.85 -8.50
CA MET A 39 17.00 14.83 -7.10
C MET A 39 17.09 16.21 -6.45
N GLU A 40 18.16 16.98 -6.70
CA GLU A 40 18.30 18.34 -6.14
C GLU A 40 17.22 19.31 -6.65
N LYS A 41 16.75 19.10 -7.88
CA LYS A 41 15.70 19.91 -8.50
C LYS A 41 14.29 19.52 -8.05
N ASN A 42 14.05 18.21 -7.92
CA ASN A 42 12.70 17.66 -7.76
C ASN A 42 12.41 17.11 -6.36
N PHE A 43 13.34 17.22 -5.41
CA PHE A 43 13.14 16.82 -4.02
C PHE A 43 13.22 18.04 -3.09
N LEU A 44 12.09 18.42 -2.53
CA LEU A 44 11.89 19.66 -1.80
C LEU A 44 11.95 19.42 -0.27
N PRO A 45 12.42 20.40 0.53
CA PRO A 45 12.36 20.30 2.00
C PRO A 45 10.93 20.10 2.50
N LEU A 46 10.75 19.40 3.62
CA LEU A 46 9.42 19.22 4.20
C LEU A 46 8.80 20.58 4.58
N PRO A 47 7.52 20.79 4.25
CA PRO A 47 6.80 21.95 4.76
C PRO A 47 6.47 21.76 6.25
N GLU A 48 6.13 22.85 6.92
CA GLU A 48 5.63 22.78 8.29
C GLU A 48 4.30 22.01 8.34
N GLY A 49 4.22 21.05 9.27
CA GLY A 49 3.02 20.24 9.46
C GLY A 49 1.81 21.11 9.78
N LEU A 50 0.70 20.86 9.09
CA LEU A 50 -0.55 21.59 9.29
C LEU A 50 -1.61 20.63 9.84
N LYS A 51 -2.19 21.00 10.98
CA LYS A 51 -3.37 20.29 11.50
C LYS A 51 -4.51 20.44 10.49
N PRO A 52 -5.14 19.36 10.02
CA PRO A 52 -6.23 19.47 9.08
C PRO A 52 -7.47 20.12 9.74
N GLU A 53 -8.14 20.99 9.00
CA GLU A 53 -9.48 21.49 9.37
C GLU A 53 -10.58 20.49 8.99
N ALA A 54 -10.33 19.66 7.98
CA ALA A 54 -11.22 18.62 7.52
C ALA A 54 -11.36 17.47 8.53
N ILE A 55 -12.54 16.87 8.57
CA ILE A 55 -12.76 15.60 9.27
C ILE A 55 -12.04 14.51 8.48
N ILE A 56 -11.15 13.79 9.18
CA ILE A 56 -10.35 12.70 8.62
C ILE A 56 -10.96 11.36 8.98
N SER A 57 -11.08 10.47 8.00
CA SER A 57 -11.22 9.04 8.27
C SER A 57 -9.96 8.28 7.86
N ALA A 58 -9.73 7.11 8.48
CA ALA A 58 -8.67 6.19 8.10
C ALA A 58 -9.20 4.77 8.00
N THR A 59 -8.76 4.06 6.96
CA THR A 59 -9.24 2.74 6.60
C THR A 59 -8.08 1.77 6.42
N ASP A 60 -8.20 0.60 7.03
CA ASP A 60 -7.26 -0.51 6.87
C ASP A 60 -7.98 -1.86 6.98
N GLY A 61 -7.32 -2.91 6.48
CA GLY A 61 -7.82 -4.27 6.35
C GLY A 61 -6.98 -5.29 7.10
N SER A 62 -7.57 -6.47 7.34
CA SER A 62 -6.84 -7.63 7.83
C SER A 62 -7.45 -8.93 7.33
N GLU A 63 -6.60 -9.93 7.14
CA GLU A 63 -6.98 -11.26 6.71
C GLU A 63 -6.62 -12.36 7.73
N PHE A 64 -7.46 -13.38 7.77
CA PHE A 64 -7.19 -14.66 8.40
C PHE A 64 -7.42 -15.77 7.38
N ILE A 65 -6.45 -16.70 7.26
CA ILE A 65 -6.51 -17.81 6.32
C ILE A 65 -6.09 -19.09 7.02
N ARG A 66 -6.93 -20.13 6.94
CA ARG A 66 -6.62 -21.49 7.39
C ARG A 66 -6.89 -22.48 6.27
N GLU A 67 -5.90 -23.31 5.94
CA GLU A 67 -6.05 -24.38 4.95
C GLU A 67 -6.60 -25.65 5.63
N LEU A 68 -7.64 -26.22 5.05
CA LEU A 68 -8.27 -27.47 5.45
C LEU A 68 -7.54 -28.68 4.84
N TYR A 69 -7.73 -29.87 5.40
CA TYR A 69 -7.03 -31.09 4.95
C TYR A 69 -7.29 -31.46 3.49
N ASN A 70 -8.42 -31.06 2.93
CA ASN A 70 -8.77 -31.27 1.52
C ASN A 70 -8.27 -30.14 0.59
N GLY A 71 -7.48 -29.18 1.08
CA GLY A 71 -6.92 -28.07 0.31
C GLY A 71 -7.85 -26.85 0.16
N MET A 72 -9.09 -26.93 0.66
CA MET A 72 -9.97 -25.76 0.79
C MET A 72 -9.40 -24.78 1.81
N LYS A 73 -9.80 -23.52 1.72
CA LYS A 73 -9.31 -22.46 2.61
C LYS A 73 -10.49 -21.77 3.27
N ILE A 74 -10.44 -21.68 4.60
CA ILE A 74 -11.24 -20.72 5.36
C ILE A 74 -10.54 -19.37 5.17
N ILE A 75 -11.23 -18.43 4.55
CA ILE A 75 -10.72 -17.08 4.30
C ILE A 75 -11.68 -16.10 4.96
N LEU A 76 -11.18 -15.41 5.97
CA LEU A 76 -11.85 -14.30 6.62
C LEU A 76 -11.10 -13.03 6.24
N THR A 77 -11.82 -12.08 5.66
CA THR A 77 -11.30 -10.72 5.43
C THR A 77 -12.17 -9.74 6.19
N ARG A 78 -11.55 -8.75 6.81
CA ARG A 78 -12.25 -7.65 7.45
C ARG A 78 -11.54 -6.34 7.18
N ALA A 79 -12.29 -5.26 7.26
CA ALA A 79 -11.75 -3.92 7.23
C ALA A 79 -12.55 -3.02 8.16
N MET A 80 -11.88 -1.96 8.61
CA MET A 80 -12.45 -0.95 9.47
C MET A 80 -12.14 0.42 8.90
N THR A 81 -13.11 1.32 8.97
CA THR A 81 -12.90 2.76 8.81
C THR A 81 -13.18 3.43 10.14
N ILE A 82 -12.25 4.27 10.62
CA ILE A 82 -12.39 5.06 11.84
C ILE A 82 -12.53 6.53 11.47
N SER A 83 -13.51 7.22 12.07
CA SER A 83 -13.66 8.67 12.00
C SER A 83 -13.98 9.22 13.39
N GLY A 84 -12.99 9.84 14.04
CA GLY A 84 -13.14 10.27 15.43
C GLY A 84 -13.32 9.07 16.37
N GLN A 85 -14.50 8.94 16.98
CA GLN A 85 -14.85 7.80 17.86
C GLN A 85 -15.71 6.75 17.16
N ASP A 86 -16.18 7.02 15.94
CA ASP A 86 -17.06 6.13 15.20
C ASP A 86 -16.24 5.08 14.43
N GLU A 87 -16.71 3.83 14.45
CA GLU A 87 -16.10 2.69 13.76
C GLU A 87 -17.08 2.07 12.77
N PHE A 88 -16.63 1.85 11.53
CA PHE A 88 -17.42 1.27 10.46
C PHE A 88 -16.77 -0.01 9.98
N LEU A 89 -17.44 -1.16 10.18
CA LEU A 89 -16.89 -2.48 9.89
C LEU A 89 -17.46 -3.08 8.59
N SER A 90 -16.61 -3.78 7.86
CA SER A 90 -17.03 -4.73 6.82
C SER A 90 -16.22 -6.02 6.92
N SER A 91 -16.89 -7.17 6.84
CA SER A 91 -16.23 -8.47 6.94
C SER A 91 -16.88 -9.50 6.01
N GLU A 92 -16.12 -10.53 5.66
CA GLU A 92 -16.59 -11.68 4.88
C GLU A 92 -15.83 -12.94 5.31
N ILE A 93 -16.57 -14.01 5.58
CA ILE A 93 -16.02 -15.35 5.82
C ILE A 93 -16.46 -16.24 4.66
N SER A 94 -15.50 -16.97 4.09
CA SER A 94 -15.77 -17.93 3.02
C SER A 94 -14.95 -19.21 3.21
N ILE A 95 -15.47 -20.33 2.70
CA ILE A 95 -14.75 -21.60 2.59
C ILE A 95 -14.73 -21.96 1.11
N LYS A 96 -13.56 -21.89 0.46
CA LYS A 96 -13.44 -22.03 -0.99
C LYS A 96 -12.16 -22.72 -1.41
N VAL A 97 -12.16 -23.33 -2.60
CA VAL A 97 -10.94 -23.71 -3.31
C VAL A 97 -10.44 -22.51 -4.09
N VAL A 98 -9.21 -22.08 -3.81
CA VAL A 98 -8.50 -21.03 -4.55
C VAL A 98 -7.16 -21.59 -4.96
N ASN A 99 -6.81 -21.42 -6.25
CA ASN A 99 -5.51 -21.80 -6.78
C ASN A 99 -4.39 -21.17 -5.94
N ARG A 100 -3.33 -21.92 -5.65
CA ARG A 100 -2.18 -21.45 -4.87
C ARG A 100 -1.56 -20.17 -5.46
N TYR A 101 -1.50 -20.05 -6.79
CA TYR A 101 -0.92 -18.88 -7.47
C TYR A 101 -1.85 -17.66 -7.42
N SER A 102 -3.17 -17.86 -7.31
CA SER A 102 -4.14 -16.76 -7.23
C SER A 102 -4.53 -16.38 -5.80
N LEU A 103 -4.11 -17.15 -4.79
CA LEU A 103 -4.55 -16.95 -3.41
C LEU A 103 -4.19 -15.56 -2.88
N GLN A 104 -2.96 -15.10 -3.09
CA GLN A 104 -2.53 -13.79 -2.59
C GLN A 104 -3.34 -12.67 -3.24
N THR A 105 -3.54 -12.73 -4.56
CA THR A 105 -4.36 -11.77 -5.30
C THR A 105 -5.80 -11.78 -4.80
N TYR A 106 -6.41 -12.96 -4.65
CA TYR A 106 -7.78 -13.09 -4.13
C TYR A 106 -7.92 -12.44 -2.75
N VAL A 107 -7.07 -12.80 -1.80
CA VAL A 107 -7.11 -12.32 -0.43
C VAL A 107 -6.92 -10.80 -0.38
N THR A 108 -5.91 -10.29 -1.09
CA THR A 108 -5.61 -8.85 -1.13
C THR A 108 -6.81 -8.08 -1.69
N ARG A 109 -7.38 -8.51 -2.82
CA ARG A 109 -8.55 -7.85 -3.41
C ARG A 109 -9.82 -8.01 -2.58
N SER A 110 -10.00 -9.13 -1.88
CA SER A 110 -11.12 -9.32 -0.95
C SER A 110 -11.02 -8.34 0.23
N MET A 111 -9.82 -8.16 0.77
CA MET A 111 -9.55 -7.19 1.83
C MET A 111 -9.83 -5.75 1.35
N GLU A 112 -9.31 -5.36 0.19
CA GLU A 112 -9.58 -4.04 -0.41
C GLU A 112 -11.07 -3.82 -0.69
N ILE A 113 -11.83 -4.83 -1.13
CA ILE A 113 -13.30 -4.74 -1.23
C ILE A 113 -13.91 -4.41 0.13
N ARG A 114 -13.46 -5.06 1.22
CA ARG A 114 -13.97 -4.77 2.56
C ARG A 114 -13.61 -3.35 2.99
N GLU A 115 -12.41 -2.88 2.69
CA GLU A 115 -11.98 -1.50 2.96
C GLU A 115 -12.89 -0.49 2.27
N HIS A 116 -13.09 -0.66 0.95
CA HIS A 116 -13.98 0.21 0.17
C HIS A 116 -15.40 0.21 0.74
N GLN A 117 -15.95 -0.96 1.09
CA GLN A 117 -17.29 -1.06 1.68
C GLN A 117 -17.37 -0.40 3.07
N SER A 118 -16.35 -0.57 3.92
CA SER A 118 -16.30 0.07 5.23
C SER A 118 -16.29 1.59 5.12
N LEU A 119 -15.54 2.12 4.13
CA LEU A 119 -15.47 3.54 3.86
C LEU A 119 -16.79 4.05 3.26
N ILE A 120 -17.41 3.34 2.32
CA ILE A 120 -18.74 3.69 1.77
C ILE A 120 -19.78 3.82 2.89
N LYS A 121 -19.77 2.91 3.88
CA LYS A 121 -20.64 3.01 5.06
C LYS A 121 -20.34 4.29 5.85
N CYS A 122 -19.08 4.55 6.15
CA CYS A 122 -18.65 5.79 6.82
C CYS A 122 -19.12 7.06 6.10
N LEU A 123 -18.91 7.15 4.78
CA LEU A 123 -19.32 8.28 3.94
C LEU A 123 -20.85 8.44 3.83
N SER A 124 -21.61 7.37 4.09
CA SER A 124 -23.07 7.44 4.09
C SER A 124 -23.62 8.08 5.37
N GLU A 125 -22.87 8.01 6.47
CA GLU A 125 -23.30 8.46 7.81
C GLU A 125 -22.59 9.72 8.29
N LYS A 126 -21.39 10.02 7.76
CA LYS A 126 -20.53 11.11 8.22
C LYS A 126 -20.08 11.97 7.04
N LYS A 127 -19.93 13.28 7.30
CA LYS A 127 -19.27 14.20 6.36
C LYS A 127 -17.76 14.11 6.58
N ILE A 128 -17.09 13.35 5.71
CA ILE A 128 -15.64 13.20 5.72
C ILE A 128 -15.04 14.13 4.66
N GLY A 129 -14.07 14.95 5.04
CA GLY A 129 -13.36 15.79 4.08
C GLY A 129 -12.21 15.06 3.41
N ILE A 130 -11.48 14.23 4.17
CA ILE A 130 -10.36 13.43 3.66
C ILE A 130 -10.46 12.01 4.22
N ALA A 131 -10.39 11.02 3.33
CA ALA A 131 -10.34 9.60 3.69
C ALA A 131 -8.97 9.02 3.34
N LEU A 132 -8.27 8.52 4.35
CA LEU A 132 -6.97 7.87 4.22
C LEU A 132 -7.17 6.35 4.04
N LEU A 133 -6.51 5.77 3.04
CA LEU A 133 -6.46 4.33 2.81
C LEU A 133 -5.01 3.85 2.80
N ASP A 134 -4.72 2.71 3.42
CA ASP A 134 -3.40 2.08 3.29
C ASP A 134 -3.23 1.47 1.88
N GLY A 135 -2.04 1.59 1.29
CA GLY A 135 -1.74 1.12 -0.06
C GLY A 135 -1.64 2.24 -1.10
N SER A 136 -1.66 1.88 -2.39
CA SER A 136 -1.50 2.83 -3.50
C SER A 136 -2.74 2.90 -4.36
N ALA A 137 -3.08 4.10 -4.84
CA ALA A 137 -4.19 4.31 -5.77
C ALA A 137 -3.90 3.60 -7.10
N SER A 138 -2.66 3.68 -7.58
CA SER A 138 -2.28 3.02 -8.84
C SER A 138 -2.39 1.49 -8.80
N GLY A 139 -2.18 0.88 -7.63
CA GLY A 139 -2.34 -0.56 -7.45
C GLY A 139 -3.80 -1.02 -7.43
N ARG A 140 -4.72 -0.09 -7.15
CA ARG A 140 -6.17 -0.34 -7.02
C ARG A 140 -6.96 0.09 -8.24
N ILE A 141 -6.51 1.14 -8.94
CA ILE A 141 -7.12 1.71 -10.16
C ILE A 141 -6.35 1.18 -11.36
N ASN A 142 -6.61 -0.08 -11.68
CA ASN A 142 -6.07 -0.73 -12.86
C ASN A 142 -7.23 -1.31 -13.68
N GLU A 143 -7.25 -1.00 -14.99
CA GLU A 143 -8.25 -1.54 -15.92
C GLU A 143 -8.13 -3.06 -16.10
N LYS A 144 -6.98 -3.64 -15.74
CA LYS A 144 -6.72 -5.08 -15.82
C LYS A 144 -6.51 -5.66 -14.43
N ILE A 145 -7.59 -6.16 -13.85
CA ILE A 145 -7.50 -7.02 -12.67
C ILE A 145 -7.25 -8.45 -13.13
N GLU A 146 -6.23 -9.06 -12.54
CA GLU A 146 -5.88 -10.45 -12.82
C GLU A 146 -7.07 -11.37 -12.52
N ARG A 147 -7.27 -12.36 -13.39
CA ARG A 147 -8.26 -13.40 -13.12
C ARG A 147 -7.81 -14.21 -11.92
N VAL A 148 -8.75 -14.46 -11.01
CA VAL A 148 -8.54 -15.34 -9.88
C VAL A 148 -9.11 -16.71 -10.23
N GLU A 149 -8.28 -17.74 -10.15
CA GLU A 149 -8.70 -19.11 -10.39
C GLU A 149 -9.17 -19.78 -9.09
N GLY A 150 -10.37 -20.36 -9.13
CA GLY A 150 -10.97 -21.08 -8.01
C GLY A 150 -12.48 -21.25 -8.16
N ASP A 151 -13.10 -21.81 -7.13
CA ASP A 151 -14.52 -22.16 -7.16
C ASP A 151 -15.43 -20.93 -7.09
N ASN A 152 -16.21 -20.72 -8.17
CA ASN A 152 -17.18 -19.63 -8.32
C ASN A 152 -16.53 -18.24 -8.15
N LEU A 153 -15.41 -18.00 -8.84
CA LEU A 153 -14.63 -16.75 -8.78
C LEU A 153 -14.63 -15.97 -10.10
N GLU A 154 -15.41 -16.40 -11.09
CA GLU A 154 -15.44 -15.80 -12.44
C GLU A 154 -15.86 -14.33 -12.41
N LYS A 155 -16.72 -13.95 -11.46
CA LYS A 155 -17.23 -12.58 -11.29
C LYS A 155 -16.43 -11.75 -10.28
N PHE A 156 -15.40 -12.32 -9.66
CA PHE A 156 -14.65 -11.65 -8.59
C PHE A 156 -13.96 -10.35 -9.05
N PRO A 157 -13.31 -10.29 -10.23
CA PRO A 157 -12.77 -9.03 -10.74
C PRO A 157 -13.84 -7.95 -10.94
N GLU A 158 -15.02 -8.31 -11.45
CA GLU A 158 -16.13 -7.35 -11.65
C GLU A 158 -16.63 -6.81 -10.31
N LEU A 159 -16.79 -7.67 -9.30
CA LEU A 159 -17.19 -7.25 -7.95
C LEU A 159 -16.19 -6.25 -7.35
N TYR A 160 -14.89 -6.50 -7.50
CA TYR A 160 -13.87 -5.55 -7.08
C TYR A 160 -14.04 -4.22 -7.80
N MET A 161 -14.19 -4.27 -9.13
CA MET A 161 -14.26 -3.06 -9.94
C MET A 161 -15.48 -2.20 -9.60
N GLU A 162 -16.64 -2.83 -9.48
CA GLU A 162 -17.91 -2.21 -9.08
C GLU A 162 -17.80 -1.59 -7.68
N THR A 163 -17.17 -2.26 -6.73
CA THR A 163 -17.00 -1.73 -5.38
C THR A 163 -16.13 -0.47 -5.38
N MET A 164 -15.02 -0.46 -6.14
CA MET A 164 -14.17 0.73 -6.27
C MET A 164 -14.89 1.88 -7.02
N GLU A 165 -15.66 1.57 -8.06
CA GLU A 165 -16.50 2.56 -8.76
C GLU A 165 -17.52 3.20 -7.80
N ASN A 166 -18.18 2.39 -6.97
CA ASN A 166 -19.11 2.86 -5.96
C ASN A 166 -18.42 3.74 -4.91
N LEU A 167 -17.20 3.41 -4.50
CA LEU A 167 -16.41 4.25 -3.60
C LEU A 167 -16.09 5.60 -4.23
N LEU A 168 -15.61 5.62 -5.48
CA LEU A 168 -15.31 6.86 -6.21
C LEU A 168 -16.56 7.74 -6.34
N LYS A 169 -17.69 7.15 -6.77
CA LYS A 169 -18.98 7.86 -6.87
C LYS A 169 -19.41 8.42 -5.52
N LYS A 170 -19.28 7.64 -4.44
CA LYS A 170 -19.68 8.07 -3.10
C LYS A 170 -18.78 9.18 -2.56
N ALA A 171 -17.47 9.09 -2.79
CA ALA A 171 -16.51 10.13 -2.42
C ALA A 171 -16.82 11.45 -3.15
N ARG A 172 -17.13 11.39 -4.45
CA ARG A 172 -17.58 12.56 -5.22
C ARG A 172 -18.85 13.18 -4.66
N GLU A 173 -19.88 12.37 -4.43
CA GLU A 173 -21.18 12.80 -3.87
C GLU A 173 -21.01 13.52 -2.52
N LYS A 174 -20.03 13.09 -1.73
CA LYS A 174 -19.77 13.59 -0.38
C LYS A 174 -18.66 14.64 -0.31
N GLU A 175 -18.12 15.06 -1.45
CA GLU A 175 -16.99 15.98 -1.54
C GLU A 175 -15.79 15.50 -0.70
N THR A 176 -15.60 14.19 -0.62
CA THR A 176 -14.53 13.55 0.14
C THR A 176 -13.32 13.32 -0.73
N ARG A 177 -12.15 13.76 -0.27
CA ARG A 177 -10.89 13.47 -0.93
C ARG A 177 -10.35 12.10 -0.51
N LEU A 178 -10.07 11.24 -1.50
CA LEU A 178 -9.39 9.97 -1.27
C LEU A 178 -7.87 10.16 -1.34
N VAL A 179 -7.18 9.72 -0.29
CA VAL A 179 -5.71 9.78 -0.17
C VAL A 179 -5.20 8.39 0.19
N PHE A 180 -4.34 7.84 -0.65
CA PHE A 180 -3.73 6.53 -0.44
C PHE A 180 -2.30 6.73 0.04
N ILE A 181 -1.90 6.00 1.08
CA ILE A 181 -0.57 6.10 1.69
C ILE A 181 0.07 4.71 1.68
N SER A 182 1.27 4.57 1.12
CA SER A 182 2.01 3.30 1.11
C SER A 182 3.48 3.44 1.53
N LYS A 183 3.96 2.57 2.42
CA LYS A 183 5.38 2.54 2.86
C LYS A 183 6.31 1.81 1.90
N SER A 184 5.79 0.80 1.24
CA SER A 184 6.55 0.00 0.27
C SER A 184 5.93 0.23 -1.10
N SER A 185 6.68 0.92 -1.97
CA SER A 185 6.27 1.12 -3.35
C SER A 185 7.37 0.62 -4.28
N ASP A 186 6.96 -0.18 -5.26
CA ASP A 186 7.75 -0.55 -6.44
C ASP A 186 7.60 0.48 -7.57
N SER A 187 6.97 1.62 -7.29
CA SER A 187 6.80 2.74 -8.21
C SER A 187 8.11 3.16 -8.85
N LYS A 188 8.00 3.52 -10.13
CA LYS A 188 9.06 4.12 -10.94
C LYS A 188 8.59 5.43 -11.58
N VAL A 189 7.51 6.02 -11.07
CA VAL A 189 6.90 7.23 -11.63
C VAL A 189 7.84 8.40 -11.45
N PHE A 190 8.38 8.60 -10.25
CA PHE A 190 9.31 9.69 -9.97
C PHE A 190 10.65 9.50 -10.71
N LYS A 191 11.13 8.25 -10.77
CA LYS A 191 12.28 7.86 -11.59
C LYS A 191 12.06 8.22 -13.06
N LYS A 192 10.87 7.96 -13.60
CA LYS A 192 10.55 8.29 -14.98
C LYS A 192 10.61 9.80 -15.22
N GLU A 193 9.99 10.57 -14.34
CA GLU A 193 10.02 12.03 -14.41
C GLU A 193 11.46 12.57 -14.42
N MET A 194 12.32 12.07 -13.52
CA MET A 194 13.73 12.44 -13.48
C MET A 194 14.48 12.05 -14.77
N LEU A 195 14.23 10.85 -15.31
CA LEU A 195 14.91 10.39 -16.53
C LEU A 195 14.46 11.18 -17.77
N ASP A 196 13.18 11.52 -17.87
CA ASP A 196 12.63 12.32 -18.96
C ASP A 196 13.11 13.79 -18.89
N GLY A 197 13.33 14.32 -17.68
CA GLY A 197 13.89 15.66 -17.47
C GLY A 197 15.41 15.79 -17.63
N SER A 198 16.12 14.67 -17.83
CA SER A 198 17.59 14.63 -17.83
C SER A 198 18.22 14.69 -19.23
N ASP A 199 19.44 15.24 -19.31
CA ASP A 199 20.26 15.35 -20.54
C ASP A 199 20.93 14.02 -20.96
N LEU A 200 20.37 12.87 -20.58
CA LEU A 200 20.94 11.56 -20.90
C LEU A 200 20.76 11.22 -22.39
N ASP A 201 21.71 10.45 -22.93
CA ASP A 201 21.53 9.81 -24.22
C ASP A 201 20.47 8.70 -24.16
N ASP A 202 19.85 8.40 -25.31
CA ASP A 202 18.75 7.43 -25.40
C ASP A 202 19.12 6.02 -24.94
N SER A 203 20.39 5.61 -25.12
CA SER A 203 20.86 4.27 -24.73
C SER A 203 20.91 4.16 -23.20
N THR A 204 21.52 5.16 -22.54
CA THR A 204 21.57 5.24 -21.08
C THR A 204 20.17 5.36 -20.48
N ARG A 205 19.31 6.21 -21.06
CA ARG A 205 17.92 6.38 -20.59
C ARG A 205 17.13 5.06 -20.64
N LYS A 206 17.21 4.31 -21.75
CA LYS A 206 16.56 2.98 -21.90
C LYS A 206 17.08 1.95 -20.90
N LYS A 207 18.39 1.94 -20.66
CA LYS A 207 19.00 1.04 -19.66
C LYS A 207 18.50 1.35 -18.25
N GLU A 208 18.39 2.64 -17.89
CA GLU A 208 17.89 3.00 -16.57
C GLU A 208 16.38 2.75 -16.45
N TYR A 209 15.57 2.97 -17.49
CA TYR A 209 14.15 2.61 -17.48
C TYR A 209 13.89 1.14 -17.14
N SER A 210 14.65 0.24 -17.76
CA SER A 210 14.44 -1.20 -17.64
C SER A 210 14.94 -1.81 -16.32
N ASN A 211 15.76 -1.08 -15.55
CA ASN A 211 16.34 -1.63 -14.32
C ASN A 211 15.31 -1.73 -13.17
N SER A 212 15.66 -2.47 -12.12
CA SER A 212 14.81 -2.75 -10.95
C SER A 212 14.77 -1.62 -9.90
N VAL A 213 15.52 -0.53 -10.09
CA VAL A 213 15.57 0.59 -9.14
C VAL A 213 14.22 1.29 -9.09
N THR A 214 13.72 1.52 -7.88
CA THR A 214 12.42 2.17 -7.59
C THR A 214 12.61 3.60 -7.08
N ASP A 215 11.52 4.35 -7.03
CA ASP A 215 11.46 5.70 -6.48
C ASP A 215 11.97 5.72 -5.03
N HIS A 216 11.53 4.75 -4.21
CA HIS A 216 11.94 4.64 -2.81
C HIS A 216 13.44 4.36 -2.67
N THR A 217 14.02 3.51 -3.52
CA THR A 217 15.47 3.24 -3.52
C THR A 217 16.25 4.51 -3.86
N ILE A 218 15.81 5.29 -4.85
CA ILE A 218 16.49 6.54 -5.23
C ILE A 218 16.44 7.55 -4.09
N ILE A 219 15.24 7.80 -3.54
CA ILE A 219 15.04 8.77 -2.44
C ILE A 219 15.86 8.35 -1.22
N LYS A 220 15.77 7.08 -0.80
CA LYS A 220 16.50 6.58 0.37
C LYS A 220 18.02 6.69 0.22
N SER A 221 18.52 6.60 -1.01
CA SER A 221 19.96 6.62 -1.29
C SER A 221 20.53 8.02 -1.47
N LEU A 222 19.75 8.95 -2.03
CA LEU A 222 20.26 10.24 -2.51
C LEU A 222 19.70 11.46 -1.78
N ALA A 223 18.62 11.32 -1.00
CA ALA A 223 18.08 12.44 -0.22
C ALA A 223 19.09 12.91 0.83
N LYS A 224 19.38 14.22 0.84
CA LYS A 224 20.32 14.86 1.78
C LYS A 224 19.62 15.42 3.04
N PHE A 225 18.29 15.54 2.99
CA PHE A 225 17.45 16.07 4.06
C PHE A 225 16.07 15.37 4.03
N PRO A 226 15.30 15.40 5.14
CA PRO A 226 13.88 15.04 5.11
C PRO A 226 13.12 15.96 4.14
N GLY A 227 12.36 15.37 3.23
CA GLY A 227 11.74 16.12 2.13
C GLY A 227 10.64 15.35 1.44
N TYR A 228 10.13 15.90 0.34
CA TYR A 228 9.15 15.26 -0.50
C TYR A 228 9.46 15.48 -1.98
N SER A 229 9.08 14.54 -2.84
CA SER A 229 9.21 14.71 -4.29
C SER A 229 8.20 15.73 -4.80
N THR A 230 8.54 16.44 -5.87
CA THR A 230 7.55 17.22 -6.62
C THR A 230 6.34 16.34 -6.97
N PRO A 231 5.11 16.87 -6.85
CA PRO A 231 3.92 16.13 -7.24
C PRO A 231 3.92 15.79 -8.73
N ILE A 232 3.59 14.54 -9.07
CA ILE A 232 3.46 14.07 -10.45
C ILE A 232 2.02 13.68 -10.71
N THR A 233 1.41 14.28 -11.72
CA THR A 233 0.04 13.97 -12.13
C THR A 233 0.04 12.81 -13.12
N ILE A 234 -0.81 11.80 -12.85
CA ILE A 234 -1.00 10.63 -13.69
C ILE A 234 -2.46 10.54 -14.08
N ASP A 235 -2.74 10.68 -15.38
CA ASP A 235 -4.10 10.47 -15.90
C ASP A 235 -4.43 8.98 -15.99
N ARG A 236 -5.65 8.64 -15.58
CA ARG A 236 -6.23 7.29 -15.62
C ARG A 236 -7.68 7.36 -16.05
N SER A 237 -8.08 6.42 -16.89
CA SER A 237 -9.49 6.10 -17.09
C SER A 237 -9.85 4.95 -16.17
N TYR A 238 -11.02 5.03 -15.54
CA TYR A 238 -11.57 3.94 -14.75
C TYR A 238 -13.07 3.84 -14.97
N ARG A 239 -13.49 2.79 -15.69
CA ARG A 239 -14.89 2.54 -16.08
C ARG A 239 -15.60 3.76 -16.70
N GLY A 240 -14.86 4.53 -17.52
CA GLY A 240 -15.39 5.70 -18.23
C GLY A 240 -15.30 7.03 -17.47
N GLU A 241 -14.82 7.02 -16.23
CA GLU A 241 -14.49 8.24 -15.48
C GLU A 241 -13.00 8.56 -15.69
N ASN A 242 -12.68 9.84 -15.99
CA ASN A 242 -11.29 10.30 -16.00
C ASN A 242 -10.88 10.70 -14.58
N LEU A 243 -9.75 10.18 -14.16
CA LEU A 243 -9.17 10.38 -12.85
C LEU A 243 -7.75 10.94 -13.03
N ARG A 244 -7.42 11.96 -12.23
CA ARG A 244 -6.06 12.45 -12.07
C ARG A 244 -5.54 11.95 -10.75
N ILE A 245 -4.52 11.09 -10.78
CA ILE A 245 -3.83 10.63 -9.58
C ILE A 245 -2.56 11.45 -9.42
N VAL A 246 -2.49 12.25 -8.35
CA VAL A 246 -1.31 13.05 -8.03
C VAL A 246 -0.46 12.28 -7.04
N THR A 247 0.73 11.90 -7.45
CA THR A 247 1.66 11.08 -6.67
C THR A 247 2.81 11.94 -6.16
N THR A 248 3.10 11.85 -4.86
CA THR A 248 4.32 12.39 -4.26
C THR A 248 4.92 11.40 -3.28
N HIS A 249 6.23 11.45 -3.08
CA HIS A 249 6.94 10.61 -2.12
C HIS A 249 7.48 11.47 -0.99
N ILE A 250 7.16 11.12 0.25
CA ILE A 250 7.59 11.84 1.46
C ILE A 250 8.64 11.01 2.19
N LEU A 251 9.78 11.61 2.52
CA LEU A 251 10.77 11.07 3.45
C LEU A 251 10.73 11.90 4.75
N PRO A 252 10.00 11.46 5.78
CA PRO A 252 9.80 12.24 7.01
C PRO A 252 11.09 12.36 7.84
N ALA A 253 11.98 11.37 7.75
CA ALA A 253 13.30 11.37 8.37
C ALA A 253 14.29 10.55 7.54
N LEU A 254 15.57 10.93 7.53
CA LEU A 254 16.61 10.20 6.79
C LEU A 254 16.80 8.75 7.27
N SER A 255 16.46 8.46 8.52
CA SER A 255 16.47 7.10 9.07
C SER A 255 15.27 6.25 8.64
N ASP A 256 14.19 6.85 8.12
CA ASP A 256 12.93 6.19 7.79
C ASP A 256 12.87 5.71 6.34
N THR A 257 11.83 4.95 5.99
CA THR A 257 11.50 4.62 4.60
C THR A 257 10.63 5.72 3.99
N PRO A 258 10.81 6.05 2.70
CA PRO A 258 9.88 6.93 2.00
C PRO A 258 8.45 6.38 2.05
N MET A 259 7.47 7.26 2.08
CA MET A 259 6.06 6.97 1.93
C MET A 259 5.57 7.55 0.62
N ARG A 260 4.86 6.77 -0.17
CA ARG A 260 4.16 7.25 -1.35
C ARG A 260 2.76 7.70 -0.97
N ILE A 261 2.39 8.89 -1.40
CA ILE A 261 1.07 9.50 -1.23
C ILE A 261 0.44 9.66 -2.61
N ASP A 262 -0.70 9.02 -2.83
CA ASP A 262 -1.51 9.21 -4.02
C ASP A 262 -2.80 9.95 -3.64
N VAL A 263 -3.07 11.07 -4.29
CA VAL A 263 -4.29 11.84 -4.12
C VAL A 263 -5.13 11.71 -5.39
N ILE A 264 -6.38 11.27 -5.26
CA ILE A 264 -7.29 11.17 -6.40
C ILE A 264 -8.02 12.50 -6.58
N PHE A 265 -7.98 13.03 -7.79
CA PHE A 265 -8.77 14.15 -8.24
C PHE A 265 -9.70 13.71 -9.37
N MET A 266 -10.97 14.08 -9.30
CA MET A 266 -11.92 13.89 -10.40
C MET A 266 -11.97 15.15 -11.29
N ASP A 267 -12.57 15.02 -12.47
CA ASP A 267 -12.69 16.12 -13.43
C ASP A 267 -13.37 17.35 -12.80
N GLY A 268 -12.79 18.54 -13.05
CA GLY A 268 -13.32 19.81 -12.56
C GLY A 268 -12.91 20.21 -11.13
N GLU A 269 -12.13 19.37 -10.44
CA GLU A 269 -11.60 19.72 -9.11
C GLU A 269 -10.48 20.78 -9.19
N GLY A 270 -10.44 21.67 -8.19
CA GLY A 270 -9.71 22.96 -8.14
C GLY A 270 -8.18 22.91 -8.24
N ASN A 271 -7.50 23.79 -7.52
CA ASN A 271 -6.04 23.91 -7.63
C ASN A 271 -5.33 22.67 -7.05
N ILE A 272 -4.84 21.79 -7.94
CA ILE A 272 -4.19 20.53 -7.58
C ILE A 272 -2.98 20.75 -6.67
N ASP A 273 -2.17 21.76 -6.95
CA ASP A 273 -0.89 21.96 -6.27
C ASP A 273 -1.12 22.36 -4.81
N ASP A 274 -2.02 23.33 -4.57
CA ASP A 274 -2.39 23.77 -3.22
C ASP A 274 -3.00 22.63 -2.39
N ILE A 275 -3.93 21.87 -2.97
CA ILE A 275 -4.54 20.75 -2.26
C ILE A 275 -3.50 19.67 -1.94
N THR A 276 -2.61 19.37 -2.88
CA THR A 276 -1.56 18.37 -2.66
C THR A 276 -0.59 18.82 -1.57
N GLU A 277 -0.20 20.10 -1.56
CA GLU A 277 0.63 20.67 -0.50
C GLU A 277 -0.05 20.57 0.87
N GLN A 278 -1.36 20.88 0.96
CA GLN A 278 -2.13 20.73 2.20
C GLN A 278 -2.14 19.27 2.68
N ILE A 279 -2.31 18.29 1.78
CA ILE A 279 -2.22 16.87 2.13
C ILE A 279 -0.82 16.49 2.63
N VAL A 280 0.25 16.96 1.98
CA VAL A 280 1.64 16.72 2.45
C VAL A 280 1.81 17.27 3.86
N ARG A 281 1.40 18.52 4.11
CA ARG A 281 1.48 19.15 5.44
C ARG A 281 0.67 18.40 6.50
N MET A 282 -0.51 17.90 6.15
CA MET A 282 -1.32 17.06 7.03
C MET A 282 -0.62 15.73 7.35
N VAL A 283 -0.05 15.05 6.36
CA VAL A 283 0.68 13.79 6.57
C VAL A 283 1.87 14.00 7.49
N ILE A 284 2.61 15.10 7.33
CA ILE A 284 3.72 15.47 8.23
C ILE A 284 3.23 15.77 9.65
N TRP A 285 2.11 16.49 9.80
CA TRP A 285 1.51 16.72 11.11
C TRP A 285 1.11 15.41 11.81
N ALA A 286 0.65 14.43 11.05
CA ALA A 286 0.25 13.11 11.53
C ALA A 286 1.40 12.12 11.74
N TYR A 287 2.64 12.49 11.40
CA TYR A 287 3.82 11.64 11.58
C TYR A 287 4.30 11.68 13.03
N SER A 288 4.59 10.52 13.61
CA SER A 288 5.10 10.42 15.00
C SER A 288 6.29 9.47 15.16
N GLY A 289 7.01 9.20 14.06
CA GLY A 289 8.26 8.42 14.04
C GLY A 289 8.16 7.08 13.32
N LEU A 290 9.27 6.32 13.36
CA LEU A 290 9.47 5.06 12.63
C LEU A 290 8.34 4.02 12.82
N LYS A 291 7.80 3.94 14.04
CA LYS A 291 6.74 2.97 14.38
C LYS A 291 5.35 3.44 13.94
N VAL A 292 5.12 4.75 13.91
CA VAL A 292 3.79 5.36 13.72
C VAL A 292 3.94 6.49 12.70
N HIS A 293 3.94 6.06 11.45
CA HIS A 293 4.18 6.89 10.27
C HIS A 293 3.00 7.80 9.91
N ASN A 294 1.80 7.40 10.29
CA ASN A 294 0.60 8.21 10.26
C ASN A 294 -0.28 7.76 11.44
N VAL A 295 -0.60 8.67 12.36
CA VAL A 295 -1.31 8.32 13.60
C VAL A 295 -2.69 7.71 13.34
N TRP A 296 -3.41 8.14 12.29
CA TRP A 296 -4.74 7.61 11.98
C TRP A 296 -4.66 6.21 11.40
N LEU A 297 -3.80 5.98 10.39
CA LEU A 297 -3.61 4.66 9.80
C LEU A 297 -3.05 3.66 10.83
N SER A 298 -2.15 4.10 11.70
CA SER A 298 -1.58 3.22 12.73
C SER A 298 -2.61 2.82 13.81
N ASP A 299 -3.60 3.68 14.09
CA ASP A 299 -4.66 3.33 15.05
C ASP A 299 -5.61 2.29 14.46
N VAL A 300 -6.05 2.45 13.20
CA VAL A 300 -6.92 1.47 12.54
C VAL A 300 -6.20 0.13 12.31
N ASP A 301 -4.94 0.15 11.87
CA ASP A 301 -4.08 -1.05 11.71
C ASP A 301 -4.02 -1.87 13.01
N ARG A 302 -3.76 -1.19 14.13
CA ARG A 302 -3.68 -1.83 15.45
C ARG A 302 -5.00 -2.48 15.87
N ARG A 303 -6.14 -1.87 15.54
CA ARG A 303 -7.47 -2.36 15.94
C ARG A 303 -7.99 -3.46 15.01
N ILE A 304 -7.65 -3.42 13.73
CA ILE A 304 -8.19 -4.36 12.74
C ILE A 304 -7.37 -5.65 12.63
N LYS A 305 -6.10 -5.64 13.02
CA LYS A 305 -5.23 -6.81 12.94
C LYS A 305 -5.77 -7.99 13.76
N PHE A 306 -5.85 -9.16 13.12
CA PHE A 306 -6.10 -10.41 13.83
C PHE A 306 -4.99 -10.68 14.83
N THR A 307 -5.36 -10.82 16.11
CA THR A 307 -4.42 -11.28 17.13
C THR A 307 -4.32 -12.80 17.08
N ARG A 308 -3.23 -13.35 17.61
CA ARG A 308 -3.08 -14.80 17.77
C ARG A 308 -4.18 -15.37 18.68
N GLU A 309 -4.49 -14.65 19.75
CA GLU A 309 -5.55 -15.02 20.69
C GLU A 309 -6.92 -15.08 20.00
N GLU A 310 -7.30 -14.02 19.25
CA GLU A 310 -8.54 -14.03 18.48
C GLU A 310 -8.58 -15.18 17.47
N SER A 311 -7.48 -15.39 16.75
CA SER A 311 -7.42 -16.40 15.69
C SER A 311 -7.51 -17.83 16.23
N GLU A 312 -6.70 -18.17 17.24
CA GLU A 312 -6.61 -19.55 17.75
C GLU A 312 -7.64 -19.83 18.86
N GLU A 313 -7.84 -18.91 19.80
CA GLU A 313 -8.67 -19.13 20.99
C GLU A 313 -10.15 -18.82 20.75
N VAL A 314 -10.47 -17.97 19.78
CA VAL A 314 -11.86 -17.61 19.45
C VAL A 314 -12.31 -18.28 18.16
N LEU A 315 -11.66 -17.96 17.02
CA LEU A 315 -12.13 -18.43 15.71
C LEU A 315 -11.93 -19.94 15.55
N MET A 316 -10.73 -20.47 15.83
CA MET A 316 -10.48 -21.90 15.66
C MET A 316 -11.22 -22.75 16.69
N LYS A 317 -11.30 -22.34 17.96
CA LYS A 317 -12.14 -23.07 18.94
C LYS A 317 -13.61 -23.06 18.59
N ALA A 318 -14.16 -21.95 18.08
CA ALA A 318 -15.53 -21.92 17.60
C ALA A 318 -15.69 -22.88 16.41
N PHE A 319 -14.75 -22.89 15.47
CA PHE A 319 -14.75 -23.85 14.36
C PHE A 319 -14.74 -25.30 14.86
N GLU A 320 -13.85 -25.67 15.79
CA GLU A 320 -13.76 -27.02 16.34
C GLU A 320 -15.03 -27.44 17.08
N LYS A 321 -15.63 -26.51 17.83
CA LYS A 321 -16.89 -26.73 18.54
C LYS A 321 -18.05 -26.96 17.58
N GLU A 322 -18.18 -26.13 16.54
CA GLU A 322 -19.31 -26.21 15.61
C GLU A 322 -19.17 -27.37 14.60
N THR A 323 -17.95 -27.72 14.21
CA THR A 323 -17.70 -28.81 13.25
C THR A 323 -17.45 -30.17 13.90
N GLY A 324 -17.08 -30.20 15.18
CA GLY A 324 -16.61 -31.41 15.87
C GLY A 324 -15.24 -31.91 15.41
N VAL A 325 -14.52 -31.14 14.58
CA VAL A 325 -13.22 -31.52 14.02
C VAL A 325 -12.11 -30.70 14.66
N ILE A 326 -11.19 -31.36 15.37
CA ILE A 326 -10.00 -30.73 15.92
C ILE A 326 -9.01 -30.44 14.79
N MET A 327 -8.54 -29.20 14.69
CA MET A 327 -7.56 -28.76 13.70
C MET A 327 -6.25 -28.35 14.38
N PRO A 328 -5.33 -29.30 14.64
CA PRO A 328 -3.99 -28.96 15.12
C PRO A 328 -3.29 -27.99 14.15
N GLU A 329 -2.41 -27.13 14.68
CA GLU A 329 -1.57 -26.22 13.89
C GLU A 329 -0.98 -26.94 12.68
N THR A 330 -1.21 -26.38 11.49
CA THR A 330 -0.82 -26.98 10.22
C THR A 330 0.70 -26.96 10.06
N ARG A 331 1.24 -27.85 9.22
CA ARG A 331 2.69 -27.98 8.97
C ARG A 331 3.33 -26.68 8.44
N GLY A 332 2.54 -25.80 7.81
CA GLY A 332 2.97 -24.50 7.29
C GLY A 332 2.97 -23.37 8.32
N GLU A 333 2.30 -23.53 9.46
CA GLU A 333 2.36 -22.60 10.60
C GLU A 333 3.54 -22.91 11.52
N ARG A 334 3.94 -24.20 11.58
CA ARG A 334 5.14 -24.66 12.33
C ARG A 334 6.47 -24.34 11.65
N ARG A 335 6.45 -23.93 10.39
CA ARG A 335 7.66 -23.53 9.64
C ARG A 335 7.70 -22.01 9.60
N ALA A 336 8.87 -21.42 9.90
CA ALA A 336 9.05 -19.97 9.90
C ALA A 336 8.48 -19.35 8.61
N ARG A 337 7.40 -18.58 8.73
CA ARG A 337 6.83 -17.83 7.62
C ARG A 337 7.68 -16.57 7.45
N ILE A 338 8.55 -16.56 6.44
CA ILE A 338 8.96 -15.29 5.82
C ILE A 338 7.88 -14.99 4.78
N ARG A 339 6.94 -14.11 5.11
CA ARG A 339 6.19 -13.39 4.08
C ARG A 339 7.21 -12.43 3.47
N ILE A 340 7.61 -12.66 2.21
CA ILE A 340 8.45 -11.73 1.44
C ILE A 340 7.51 -10.74 0.76
#